data_AF-A0A3A6UN12-F1
#
_entry.id   AF-A0A3A6UN12-F1
#
_cell.length_a   1.000
_cell.length_b   1.000
_cell.length_c   1.000
_cell.angle_alpha   90.00
_cell.angle_beta   90.00
_cell.angle_gamma   90.00
#
_symmetry.space_group_name_H-M   'P 1'
#
loop_
_entity.id
_entity.type
_entity.pdbx_description
1 polymer ?
#
loop_
_entity_poly.entity_id
_entity_poly.type
_entity_poly.pdbx_seq_one_letter_code
_entity_poly.pdbx_strand_id
1 'polypeptide(L)' 'MADIINLNKKRKAKVRLEKEIKASENRIKFGRTKKEKQQEKQDNERSERHLDGHKLDKKEEN' A
#
# COMPACT_ATOMS: atom_id res chain seq x y z
N MET A 1 -13.33 -23.03 -39.21
CA MET A 1 -13.18 -21.88 -38.28
C MET A 1 -12.08 -22.26 -37.30
N ALA A 2 -10.93 -21.60 -37.32
CA ALA A 2 -9.83 -21.93 -36.42
C ALA A 2 -9.90 -21.03 -35.18
N ASP A 3 -9.93 -21.62 -33.98
CA ASP A 3 -9.85 -20.86 -32.73
C ASP A 3 -8.42 -20.36 -32.53
N ILE A 4 -8.21 -19.07 -32.80
CA ILE A 4 -6.93 -18.40 -32.62
C ILE A 4 -6.77 -18.08 -31.13
N ILE A 5 -6.15 -19.00 -30.39
CA ILE A 5 -5.90 -18.82 -28.96
C ILE A 5 -4.69 -17.92 -28.74
N ASN A 6 -4.91 -16.77 -28.10
CA ASN A 6 -3.82 -15.86 -27.73
C ASN A 6 -3.13 -16.33 -26.44
N LEU A 7 -1.96 -16.95 -26.59
CA LEU A 7 -1.14 -17.44 -25.47
C LEU A 7 -0.65 -16.32 -24.54
N ASN A 8 -0.47 -15.08 -25.03
CA ASN A 8 -0.09 -13.95 -24.18
C ASN A 8 -1.22 -13.62 -23.19
N LYS A 9 -2.49 -13.63 -23.63
CA LYS A 9 -3.64 -13.40 -22.74
C LYS A 9 -3.73 -14.47 -21.66
N LYS A 10 -3.56 -15.75 -22.02
CA LYS A 10 -3.52 -16.88 -21.07
C LYS A 10 -2.40 -16.72 -20.03
N ARG A 11 -1.18 -16.36 -20.47
CA ARG A 11 -0.05 -16.12 -19.55
C ARG A 11 -0.33 -14.97 -18.60
N LYS A 12 -0.85 -13.84 -19.11
CA LYS A 12 -1.19 -12.67 -18.29
C LYS A 12 -2.28 -12.99 -17.26
N ALA A 13 -3.26 -13.82 -17.62
CA ALA A 13 -4.29 -14.27 -16.69
C ALA A 13 -3.70 -15.12 -15.55
N LYS A 14 -2.81 -16.07 -15.85
CA LYS A 14 -2.10 -16.87 -14.85
C LYS A 14 -1.29 -15.99 -13.88
N VAL A 15 -0.51 -15.05 -14.42
CA VAL A 15 0.27 -14.10 -13.60
C VAL A 15 -0.63 -13.24 -12.70
N ARG A 16 -1.81 -12.83 -13.18
CA ARG A 16 -2.76 -12.06 -12.37
C ARG A 16 -3.30 -12.89 -11.20
N LEU A 17 -3.65 -14.15 -11.45
CA LEU A 17 -4.13 -15.08 -10.42
C LEU A 17 -3.07 -15.33 -9.34
N GLU A 18 -1.82 -15.61 -9.75
CA GLU A 18 -0.71 -15.81 -8.81
C GLU A 18 -0.45 -14.57 -7.94
N LYS A 19 -0.58 -13.37 -8.51
CA LYS A 19 -0.46 -12.11 -7.75
C LYS A 19 -1.57 -11.95 -6.72
N GLU A 20 -2.79 -12.36 -7.06
CA GLU A 20 -3.95 -12.29 -6.15
C GLU A 20 -3.80 -13.25 -4.97
N ILE A 21 -3.36 -14.49 -5.23
CA ILE A 21 -3.05 -15.48 -4.19
C ILE A 21 -1.97 -14.93 -3.25
N LYS A 22 -0.84 -14.45 -3.79
CA LYS A 22 0.22 -13.83 -2.97
C LYS A 22 -0.28 -12.63 -2.18
N ALA A 23 -1.18 -11.83 -2.75
CA ALA A 23 -1.79 -10.71 -2.03
C ALA A 23 -2.66 -11.18 -0.86
N SER A 24 -3.45 -12.25 -1.03
CA SER A 24 -4.23 -12.85 0.06
C SER A 24 -3.34 -13.46 1.14
N GLU A 25 -2.29 -14.18 0.78
CA GLU A 25 -1.30 -14.69 1.74
C GLU A 25 -0.64 -13.56 2.53
N ASN A 26 -0.26 -12.47 1.87
CA ASN A 26 0.34 -11.32 2.55
C ASN A 26 -0.65 -10.63 3.48
N ARG A 27 -1.95 -10.59 3.16
CA ARG A 27 -2.99 -10.09 4.09
C ARG A 27 -3.05 -10.93 5.35
N ILE A 28 -2.98 -12.26 5.21
CA ILE A 28 -3.01 -13.19 6.35
C ILE A 28 -1.70 -13.09 7.15
N LYS A 29 -0.55 -13.15 6.49
CA LYS A 29 0.78 -13.16 7.12
C LYS A 29 1.11 -11.86 7.84
N PHE A 30 0.78 -10.72 7.25
CA PHE A 30 1.19 -9.41 7.78
C PHE A 30 0.03 -8.63 8.43
N GLY A 31 -1.20 -9.14 8.35
CA GLY A 31 -2.40 -8.55 8.98
C GLY A 31 -2.83 -7.19 8.41
N ARG A 32 -1.98 -6.50 7.65
CA ARG A 32 -2.24 -5.19 7.05
C ARG A 32 -1.88 -5.19 5.57
N THR A 33 -2.78 -4.66 4.76
CA THR A 33 -2.57 -4.39 3.33
C THR A 33 -1.61 -3.22 3.13
N LYS A 34 -1.02 -3.13 1.92
CA LYS A 34 -0.21 -1.97 1.53
C LYS A 34 -0.99 -0.65 1.61
N LYS A 35 -2.31 -0.68 1.31
CA LYS A 35 -3.16 0.52 1.36
C LYS A 35 -3.34 1.01 2.79
N GLU A 36 -3.64 0.12 3.73
CA GLU A 36 -3.78 0.46 5.14
C GLU A 36 -2.48 1.02 5.72
N LYS A 37 -1.33 0.38 5.42
CA LYS A 37 -0.01 0.91 5.83
C LYS A 37 0.25 2.32 5.26
N GLN A 38 -0.18 2.57 4.03
CA GLN A 38 0.03 3.86 3.39
C GLN A 38 -0.87 4.95 3.99
N GLN A 39 -2.11 4.62 4.33
CA GLN A 39 -3.04 5.52 5.02
C GLN A 39 -2.51 5.86 6.41
N GLU A 40 -2.12 4.85 7.20
CA GLU A 40 -1.54 5.05 8.53
C GLU A 40 -0.28 5.94 8.48
N LYS A 41 0.58 5.75 7.47
CA LYS A 41 1.75 6.62 7.26
C LYS A 41 1.36 8.05 6.96
N GLN A 42 0.34 8.27 6.12
CA GLN A 42 -0.15 9.62 5.80
C GLN A 42 -0.80 10.30 7.01
N ASP A 43 -1.57 9.55 7.79
CA ASP A 43 -2.22 10.06 9.00
C ASP A 43 -1.19 10.42 10.07
N ASN A 44 -0.14 9.60 10.23
CA ASN A 44 0.98 9.91 11.10
C ASN A 44 1.74 11.15 10.63
N GLU A 45 2.11 11.23 9.34
CA GLU A 45 2.78 12.42 8.79
C GLU A 45 1.93 13.69 8.95
N ARG A 46 0.60 13.58 8.80
CA ARG A 46 -0.31 14.71 9.02
C ARG A 46 -0.35 15.12 10.48
N SER A 47 -0.38 14.16 11.38
CA SER A 47 -0.39 14.40 12.83
C SER A 47 0.94 15.03 13.27
N GLU A 48 2.07 14.52 12.78
CA GLU A 48 3.40 15.09 13.02
C GLU A 48 3.47 16.54 12.53
N ARG A 49 3.05 16.84 11.31
CA ARG A 49 3.03 18.22 10.79
C ARG A 49 2.10 19.14 11.57
N HIS A 50 0.97 18.62 12.03
CA HIS A 50 0.05 19.39 12.85
C HIS A 50 0.69 19.73 14.20
N LEU A 51 1.31 18.75 14.86
CA LEU A 51 2.03 18.96 16.11
C LEU A 51 3.22 19.90 15.94
N ASP A 52 3.98 19.76 14.86
CA ASP A 52 5.12 20.62 14.52
C ASP A 52 4.67 22.08 14.32
N GLY A 53 3.60 22.31 13.55
CA GLY A 53 3.04 23.66 13.37
C GLY A 53 2.43 24.28 14.64
N HIS A 54 2.03 23.45 15.61
CA HIS A 54 1.55 23.89 16.92
C HIS A 54 2.63 23.89 18.00
N LYS A 55 3.85 23.48 17.65
CA LYS A 55 4.99 23.58 18.53
C LYS A 55 5.37 25.05 18.59
N LEU A 56 4.93 25.72 19.66
CA LEU A 56 5.63 26.91 20.13
C LEU A 56 7.03 26.44 20.46
N ASP A 57 8.00 26.77 19.59
CA ASP A 57 9.39 26.80 20.00
C ASP A 57 9.38 27.58 21.31
N LYS A 58 9.59 26.88 22.43
CA LYS A 58 9.82 27.55 23.70
C LYS A 58 10.97 28.48 23.39
N LYS A 59 10.64 29.78 23.29
CA LYS A 59 11.62 30.85 23.37
C LYS A 59 12.57 30.41 24.47
N GLU A 60 13.78 30.05 24.07
CA GLU A 60 14.86 29.93 25.03
C GLU A 60 14.93 31.32 25.67
N GLU A 61 14.41 31.41 26.90
CA GLU A 61 14.81 32.45 27.82
C GLU A 61 16.28 32.21 28.11
N ASN A 62 17.13 33.01 27.47
CA ASN A 62 18.27 33.70 28.09
C ASN A 62 18.81 34.78 27.14
#